data_AF-A0A067MUW3-F1
#
_entry.id   AF-A0A067MUW3-F1
#
_cell.length_a   1.000
_cell.length_b   1.000
_cell.length_c   1.000
_cell.angle_alpha   90.00
_cell.angle_beta   90.00
_cell.angle_gamma   90.00
#
_symmetry.space_group_name_H-M   'P 1'
#
loop_
_entity.id
_entity.type
_entity.pdbx_description
1 polymer ?
#
loop_
_entity_poly.entity_id
_entity_poly.type
_entity_poly.pdbx_seq_one_letter_code
_entity_poly.pdbx_strand_id
1 'polypeptide(L)'
;MTLCSGIYPARSNGESALRKSLFDILETTGFQQVNADGLVTITIEREIIPLLIMEIPEEGEDSCDASIQAELSMKRTWLSNMRRNMREKTCCPTFLLTCNGPWIGVLGGIFTDRFIVQCLTDVLWATHSSTYDDKQIVRFAQLFRVLSQSLDELRAYYEQHADSVPYFESGQPHPRCFPYPTSYVDTLGHEHTFSYDTPLESDPTCVAFEATSESGKKLVVKFVDRYGKDAHEHMAQLGLAPVLHHCAPLYPGDTSSCEQSTEGMYLGPLRMVVMDFVKGTTAAAVDRKDWPSDFAAQARAILQRLHEGGYVFGDFRPPNVMICDGKVQLIDFDWAGRKGSVFYPLDLSSAIEWPGAALELIEPGHDIVMWEKSF
;
A
#
# COMPACT_ATOMS: atom_id res chain seq x y z
N MET A 1 31.77 10.81 15.36
CA MET A 1 32.38 9.47 15.35
C MET A 1 31.71 8.74 14.20
N THR A 2 32.42 8.42 13.12
CA THR A 2 31.81 7.89 11.89
C THR A 2 31.24 6.49 12.17
N LEU A 3 30.00 6.19 11.74
CA LEU A 3 29.38 4.85 11.81
C LEU A 3 30.36 3.73 11.39
N CYS A 4 31.22 4.01 10.40
CA CYS A 4 32.30 3.14 9.95
C CYS A 4 33.30 2.68 11.04
N SER A 5 33.54 3.48 12.07
CA SER A 5 34.40 3.10 13.21
C SER A 5 33.71 2.18 14.21
N GLY A 6 32.37 2.16 14.23
CA GLY A 6 31.55 1.25 15.06
C GLY A 6 31.33 -0.12 14.41
N ILE A 7 31.43 -0.21 13.08
CA ILE A 7 31.30 -1.47 12.33
C ILE A 7 32.57 -2.35 12.46
N TYR A 8 33.74 -1.78 12.79
CA TYR A 8 35.01 -2.51 12.93
C TYR A 8 35.78 -2.23 14.25
N PRO A 9 35.27 -2.55 15.45
CA PRO A 9 36.13 -2.88 16.58
C PRO A 9 36.12 -4.38 16.83
N ALA A 10 37.27 -4.88 17.31
CA ALA A 10 37.53 -6.30 17.56
C ALA A 10 36.32 -7.05 18.16
N ARG A 11 35.87 -8.09 17.43
CA ARG A 11 34.98 -9.25 17.64
C ARG A 11 34.06 -9.39 18.88
N SER A 12 34.10 -8.53 19.88
CA SER A 12 33.20 -8.53 21.05
C SER A 12 32.62 -7.16 21.41
N ASN A 13 33.08 -6.05 20.81
CA ASN A 13 32.65 -4.67 21.14
C ASN A 13 31.97 -3.90 19.97
N GLY A 14 31.85 -4.50 18.78
CA GLY A 14 31.30 -3.87 17.57
C GLY A 14 29.85 -3.48 17.66
N GLU A 15 28.99 -4.44 18.02
CA GLU A 15 27.55 -4.21 18.07
C GLU A 15 27.15 -3.17 19.12
N SER A 16 27.75 -3.20 20.31
CA SER A 16 27.48 -2.21 21.36
C SER A 16 27.87 -0.79 20.91
N ALA A 17 29.00 -0.64 20.20
CA ALA A 17 29.45 0.63 19.66
C ALA A 17 28.57 1.12 18.49
N LEU A 18 28.15 0.22 17.61
CA LEU A 18 27.22 0.51 16.51
C LEU A 18 25.86 0.97 17.06
N ARG A 19 25.28 0.21 17.99
CA ARG A 19 24.01 0.55 18.66
C ARG A 19 24.06 1.91 19.33
N LYS A 20 25.12 2.17 20.10
CA LYS A 20 25.31 3.47 20.75
C LYS A 20 25.38 4.60 19.72
N SER A 21 26.12 4.38 18.63
CA SER A 21 26.21 5.36 17.54
C SER A 21 24.85 5.60 16.88
N LEU A 22 24.04 4.57 16.68
CA LEU A 22 22.70 4.69 16.12
C LEU A 22 21.77 5.47 17.06
N PHE A 23 21.79 5.21 18.37
CA PHE A 23 21.02 6.00 19.34
C PHE A 23 21.46 7.46 19.39
N ASP A 24 22.77 7.71 19.39
CA ASP A 24 23.32 9.07 19.36
C ASP A 24 22.91 9.82 18.08
N ILE A 25 22.89 9.14 16.93
CA ILE A 25 22.48 9.72 15.64
C ILE A 25 20.99 10.00 15.58
N LEU A 26 20.18 9.11 16.15
CA LEU A 26 18.73 9.27 16.22
C LEU A 26 18.30 10.25 17.31
N GLU A 27 19.24 10.78 18.11
CA GLU A 27 19.00 11.64 19.27
C GLU A 27 17.98 11.03 20.26
N THR A 28 17.97 9.70 20.39
CA THR A 28 16.99 8.96 21.21
C THR A 28 17.67 8.17 22.33
N THR A 29 16.98 8.04 23.46
CA THR A 29 17.36 7.11 24.53
C THR A 29 16.72 5.75 24.30
N GLY A 30 17.52 4.69 24.17
CA GLY A 30 17.00 3.33 24.10
C GLY A 30 17.53 2.40 25.19
N PHE A 31 16.86 1.26 25.33
CA PHE A 31 17.20 0.24 26.33
C PHE A 31 17.25 -1.14 25.68
N GLN A 32 18.12 -2.02 26.18
CA GLN A 32 18.07 -3.44 25.83
C GLN A 32 16.88 -4.09 26.51
N GLN A 33 16.08 -4.81 25.72
CA GLN A 33 15.16 -5.82 26.22
C GLN A 33 15.68 -7.17 25.73
N VAL A 34 15.47 -8.24 26.50
CA VAL A 34 16.09 -9.58 26.35
C VAL A 34 16.00 -10.20 24.92
N ASN A 35 15.27 -9.61 23.98
CA ASN A 35 14.93 -10.22 22.69
C ASN A 35 14.91 -9.26 21.49
N ALA A 36 15.40 -8.02 21.63
CA ALA A 36 15.62 -7.10 20.52
C ALA A 36 16.90 -6.30 20.80
N ASP A 37 17.66 -5.98 19.76
CA ASP A 37 19.00 -5.41 19.93
C ASP A 37 19.00 -3.95 20.38
N GLY A 38 17.94 -3.22 20.05
CA GLY A 38 17.70 -1.87 20.54
C GLY A 38 16.23 -1.48 20.40
N LEU A 39 15.78 -0.59 21.29
CA LEU A 39 14.40 -0.16 21.33
C LEU A 39 14.32 1.34 21.65
N VAL A 40 13.61 2.10 20.83
CA VAL A 40 13.17 3.47 21.15
C VAL A 40 11.71 3.40 21.56
N THR A 41 11.39 3.96 22.73
CA THR A 41 10.04 3.87 23.31
C THR A 41 9.53 5.18 23.84
N ILE A 42 8.22 5.21 24.09
CA ILE A 42 7.54 6.23 24.88
C ILE A 42 6.70 5.54 25.96
N THR A 43 6.34 6.28 26.99
CA THR A 43 5.46 5.78 28.06
C THR A 43 4.15 6.57 28.03
N ILE A 44 3.04 5.87 27.80
CA ILE A 44 1.69 6.45 27.78
C ILE A 44 0.83 5.65 28.76
N GLU A 45 0.19 6.32 29.71
CA GLU A 45 -0.74 5.70 30.67
C GLU A 45 -0.22 4.42 31.35
N ARG A 46 1.11 4.33 31.55
CA ARG A 46 1.87 3.18 32.11
C ARG A 46 2.16 2.02 31.15
N GLU A 47 1.81 2.14 29.88
CA GLU A 47 2.25 1.24 28.81
C GLU A 47 3.53 1.77 28.15
N ILE A 48 4.50 0.88 27.89
CA ILE A 48 5.73 1.21 27.16
C ILE A 48 5.48 0.90 25.68
N ILE A 49 5.34 1.94 24.87
CA ILE A 49 5.01 1.83 23.45
C ILE A 49 6.30 1.87 22.62
N PRO A 50 6.56 0.87 21.75
CA PRO A 50 7.71 0.89 20.85
C PRO A 50 7.48 1.87 19.69
N LEU A 51 8.44 2.75 19.43
CA LEU A 51 8.48 3.58 18.22
C LEU A 51 9.42 2.99 17.17
N LEU A 52 10.58 2.51 17.61
CA LEU A 52 11.60 1.86 16.78
C LEU A 52 12.07 0.57 17.44
N ILE A 53 12.12 -0.52 16.67
CA ILE A 53 12.79 -1.77 17.06
C ILE A 53 14.02 -1.94 16.16
N MET A 54 15.18 -2.22 16.75
CA MET A 54 16.41 -2.48 16.02
C MET A 54 16.81 -3.95 16.14
N GLU A 55 17.16 -4.56 15.00
CA GLU A 55 17.73 -5.90 14.93
C GLU A 55 19.07 -5.86 14.19
N ILE A 56 20.09 -6.40 14.84
CA ILE A 56 21.47 -6.45 14.37
C ILE A 56 21.95 -7.90 14.59
N PRO A 57 21.53 -8.84 13.72
CA PRO A 57 21.90 -10.24 13.87
C PRO A 57 23.42 -10.44 13.95
N GLU A 58 23.84 -11.39 14.78
CA GLU A 58 25.23 -11.84 14.83
C GLU A 58 25.66 -12.41 13.47
N GLU A 59 26.88 -12.11 13.03
CA GLU A 59 27.45 -12.66 11.80
C GLU A 59 27.75 -14.17 11.96
N GLY A 60 27.05 -15.05 11.21
CA GLY A 60 27.28 -16.49 11.23
C GLY A 60 26.37 -17.31 10.30
N GLU A 61 26.74 -18.58 10.06
CA GLU A 61 26.02 -19.51 9.14
C GLU A 61 24.57 -19.81 9.58
N ASP A 62 24.24 -19.63 10.87
CA ASP A 62 22.89 -19.82 11.44
C ASP A 62 22.13 -18.49 11.69
N SER A 63 22.60 -17.37 11.13
CA SER A 63 21.94 -16.07 11.31
C SER A 63 20.60 -16.02 10.55
N CYS A 64 19.53 -15.66 11.28
CA CYS A 64 18.22 -15.44 10.67
C CYS A 64 18.22 -14.08 9.98
N ASP A 65 17.46 -13.95 8.89
CA ASP A 65 17.32 -12.70 8.16
C ASP A 65 16.85 -11.57 9.11
N ALA A 66 17.56 -10.44 9.08
CA ALA A 66 17.32 -9.32 9.99
C ALA A 66 15.89 -8.76 9.90
N SER A 67 15.26 -8.80 8.72
CA SER A 67 13.88 -8.36 8.53
C SER A 67 12.89 -9.33 9.16
N ILE A 68 13.12 -10.64 9.05
CA ILE A 68 12.31 -11.66 9.70
C ILE A 68 12.44 -11.56 11.22
N GLN A 69 13.67 -11.39 11.72
CA GLN A 69 13.89 -11.16 13.15
C GLN A 69 13.15 -9.91 13.64
N ALA A 70 13.21 -8.81 12.90
CA ALA A 70 12.56 -7.56 13.28
C ALA A 70 11.03 -7.70 13.30
N GLU A 71 10.45 -8.42 12.34
CA GLU A 71 9.03 -8.76 12.35
C GLU A 71 8.66 -9.60 13.58
N LEU A 72 9.44 -10.63 13.92
CA LEU A 72 9.20 -11.48 15.09
C LEU A 72 9.32 -10.70 16.40
N SER A 73 10.30 -9.80 16.49
CA SER A 73 10.48 -8.90 17.63
C SER A 73 9.33 -7.93 17.78
N MET A 74 8.84 -7.36 16.68
CA MET A 74 7.62 -6.53 16.67
C MET A 74 6.42 -7.33 17.17
N LYS A 75 6.17 -8.52 16.62
CA LYS A 75 5.08 -9.42 17.03
C LYS A 75 5.14 -9.69 18.53
N ARG A 76 6.29 -10.14 19.04
CA ARG A 76 6.47 -10.46 20.46
C ARG A 76 6.27 -9.24 21.35
N THR A 77 6.78 -8.09 20.91
CA THR A 77 6.65 -6.82 21.62
C THR A 77 5.16 -6.47 21.74
N TRP A 78 4.45 -6.38 20.63
CA TRP A 78 3.04 -5.98 20.66
C TRP A 78 2.12 -7.01 21.31
N LEU A 79 2.37 -8.32 21.20
CA LEU A 79 1.54 -9.36 21.80
C LEU A 79 1.65 -9.46 23.34
N SER A 80 2.59 -8.74 23.96
CA SER A 80 2.65 -8.65 25.42
C SER A 80 1.35 -8.09 26.01
N ASN A 81 0.86 -8.68 27.10
CA ASN A 81 -0.32 -8.16 27.82
C ASN A 81 -0.09 -6.76 28.41
N MET A 82 1.16 -6.32 28.54
CA MET A 82 1.50 -4.98 29.04
C MET A 82 1.13 -3.83 28.09
N ARG A 83 0.78 -4.13 26.84
CA ARG A 83 0.45 -3.15 25.79
C ARG A 83 -0.95 -3.37 25.23
N ARG A 84 -1.80 -4.08 25.98
CA ARG A 84 -3.11 -4.53 25.48
C ARG A 84 -3.99 -3.35 25.11
N ASN A 85 -4.02 -2.29 25.92
CA ASN A 85 -4.93 -1.18 25.68
C ASN A 85 -4.53 -0.44 24.39
N MET A 86 -3.24 -0.13 24.21
CA MET A 86 -2.79 0.55 22.99
C MET A 86 -2.92 -0.35 21.75
N ARG A 87 -2.68 -1.66 21.90
CA ARG A 87 -2.83 -2.63 20.81
C ARG A 87 -4.27 -2.79 20.32
N GLU A 88 -5.23 -2.73 21.24
CA GLU A 88 -6.65 -2.86 20.89
C GLU A 88 -7.21 -1.56 20.31
N LYS A 89 -6.60 -0.41 20.60
CA LYS A 89 -6.97 0.90 20.05
C LYS A 89 -6.35 1.20 18.68
N THR A 90 -5.10 0.83 18.43
CA THR A 90 -4.35 1.31 17.24
C THR A 90 -3.97 0.19 16.28
N CYS A 91 -3.50 0.55 15.08
CA CYS A 91 -2.81 -0.39 14.20
C CYS A 91 -1.34 -0.61 14.59
N CYS A 92 -0.91 -0.20 15.79
CA CYS A 92 0.44 -0.44 16.29
C CYS A 92 1.60 -0.01 15.36
N PRO A 93 1.54 1.16 14.68
CA PRO A 93 2.60 1.57 13.75
C PRO A 93 3.95 1.63 14.45
N THR A 94 4.94 0.92 13.91
CA THR A 94 6.28 0.80 14.48
C THR A 94 7.32 0.82 13.37
N PHE A 95 8.37 1.62 13.50
CA PHE A 95 9.53 1.51 12.62
C PHE A 95 10.41 0.34 13.04
N LEU A 96 11.03 -0.31 12.07
CA LEU A 96 12.04 -1.34 12.30
C LEU A 96 13.32 -0.93 11.58
N LEU A 97 14.45 -0.94 12.27
CA LEU A 97 15.76 -0.71 11.69
C LEU A 97 16.52 -2.03 11.67
N THR A 98 16.88 -2.49 10.49
CA THR A 98 17.65 -3.72 10.31
C THR A 98 19.08 -3.37 9.94
N CYS A 99 20.05 -4.04 10.55
CA CYS A 99 21.46 -3.90 10.21
C CYS A 99 22.06 -5.30 9.99
N ASN A 100 22.34 -5.67 8.74
CA ASN A 100 23.01 -6.93 8.40
C ASN A 100 24.41 -6.63 7.87
N GLY A 101 25.42 -6.72 8.74
CA GLY A 101 26.78 -6.26 8.45
C GLY A 101 26.81 -4.78 8.01
N PRO A 102 27.27 -4.46 6.78
CA PRO A 102 27.32 -3.09 6.28
C PRO A 102 25.96 -2.59 5.74
N TRP A 103 24.91 -3.41 5.75
CA TRP A 103 23.64 -3.09 5.11
C TRP A 103 22.62 -2.59 6.12
N ILE A 104 22.01 -1.43 5.87
CA ILE A 104 20.99 -0.83 6.73
C ILE A 104 19.69 -0.68 5.95
N GLY A 105 18.59 -1.17 6.51
CA GLY A 105 17.25 -1.00 5.95
C GLY A 105 16.28 -0.45 7.00
N VAL A 106 15.31 0.36 6.56
CA VAL A 106 14.19 0.80 7.39
C VAL A 106 12.92 0.14 6.88
N LEU A 107 12.22 -0.54 7.78
CA LEU A 107 10.92 -1.14 7.55
C LEU A 107 9.87 -0.46 8.42
N GLY A 108 8.62 -0.58 8.01
CA GLY A 108 7.44 -0.16 8.76
C GLY A 108 6.59 -1.37 9.06
N GLY A 109 6.09 -1.45 10.28
CA GLY A 109 5.21 -2.51 10.72
C GLY A 109 3.91 -1.95 11.26
N ILE A 110 2.80 -2.60 10.93
CA ILE A 110 1.47 -2.38 11.54
C ILE A 110 0.83 -3.71 11.94
N PHE A 111 -0.20 -3.63 12.78
CA PHE A 111 -1.02 -4.75 13.23
C PHE A 111 -2.51 -4.45 12.99
N THR A 112 -3.08 -5.16 12.01
CA THR A 112 -4.50 -5.08 11.64
C THR A 112 -5.27 -6.26 12.27
N ASP A 113 -5.69 -7.24 11.48
CA ASP A 113 -5.98 -8.62 11.88
C ASP A 113 -4.71 -9.49 11.89
N ARG A 114 -3.66 -9.03 11.21
CA ARG A 114 -2.34 -9.64 11.06
C ARG A 114 -1.25 -8.59 11.16
N PHE A 115 -0.03 -9.04 11.39
CA PHE A 115 1.14 -8.16 11.29
C PHE A 115 1.50 -8.00 9.82
N ILE A 116 1.67 -6.75 9.39
CA ILE A 116 2.13 -6.39 8.06
C ILE A 116 3.41 -5.62 8.25
N VAL A 117 4.50 -6.12 7.68
CA VAL A 117 5.81 -5.47 7.70
C VAL A 117 6.26 -5.29 6.25
N GLN A 118 6.67 -4.07 5.92
CA GLN A 118 7.12 -3.71 4.57
C GLN A 118 8.37 -2.85 4.63
N CYS A 119 9.24 -2.99 3.63
CA CYS A 119 10.37 -2.11 3.45
C CYS A 119 9.90 -0.70 3.09
N LEU A 120 10.33 0.30 3.85
CA LEU A 120 10.08 1.71 3.54
C LEU A 120 11.22 2.33 2.74
N THR A 121 12.40 1.70 2.77
CA THR A 121 13.59 2.14 2.03
C THR A 121 14.27 0.95 1.37
N ASP A 122 15.06 1.24 0.34
CA ASP A 122 16.10 0.32 -0.13
C ASP A 122 17.10 0.03 1.00
N VAL A 123 17.82 -1.08 0.84
CA VAL A 123 18.91 -1.46 1.75
C VAL A 123 20.18 -0.68 1.38
N LEU A 124 20.64 0.18 2.28
CA LEU A 124 21.78 1.07 2.05
C LEU A 124 23.09 0.48 2.55
N TRP A 125 24.15 0.65 1.76
CA TRP A 125 25.52 0.26 2.11
C TRP A 125 26.22 1.30 3.00
N ALA A 126 26.39 1.02 4.28
CA ALA A 126 26.84 1.95 5.33
C ALA A 126 28.36 2.06 5.51
N THR A 127 29.16 1.54 4.58
CA THR A 127 30.63 1.63 4.67
C THR A 127 31.23 2.46 3.55
N HIS A 128 32.46 2.94 3.77
CA HIS A 128 33.25 3.58 2.73
C HIS A 128 33.80 2.53 1.76
N SER A 129 33.33 2.59 0.53
CA SER A 129 33.89 1.84 -0.59
C SER A 129 35.04 2.60 -1.26
N SER A 130 35.12 3.92 -1.08
CA SER A 130 36.16 4.76 -1.68
C SER A 130 36.37 6.09 -0.94
N THR A 131 37.37 6.85 -1.37
CA THR A 131 37.62 8.24 -0.92
C THR A 131 36.64 9.26 -1.52
N TYR A 132 35.69 8.86 -2.38
CA TYR A 132 34.72 9.71 -3.07
C TYR A 132 33.26 9.35 -2.75
N ASP A 133 32.97 9.05 -1.47
CA ASP A 133 31.67 8.54 -1.03
C ASP A 133 30.74 9.60 -0.42
N ASP A 134 31.00 10.89 -0.65
CA ASP A 134 30.19 12.00 -0.10
C ASP A 134 28.69 11.85 -0.39
N LYS A 135 28.34 11.34 -1.58
CA LYS A 135 26.94 11.05 -1.95
C LYS A 135 26.30 9.99 -1.05
N GLN A 136 27.05 8.96 -0.69
CA GLN A 136 26.59 7.90 0.21
C GLN A 136 26.37 8.48 1.61
N ILE A 137 27.33 9.27 2.10
CA ILE A 137 27.22 9.94 3.41
C ILE A 137 25.99 10.85 3.46
N VAL A 138 25.76 11.64 2.42
CA VAL A 138 24.57 12.51 2.32
C VAL A 138 23.29 11.69 2.32
N ARG A 139 23.23 10.57 1.58
CA ARG A 139 22.06 9.67 1.60
C ARG A 139 21.79 9.10 2.99
N PHE A 140 22.83 8.68 3.72
CA PHE A 140 22.66 8.24 5.11
C PHE A 140 22.19 9.35 6.05
N ALA A 141 22.79 10.53 5.96
CA ALA A 141 22.39 11.66 6.77
C ALA A 141 20.94 12.06 6.50
N GLN A 142 20.51 12.01 5.23
CA GLN A 142 19.12 12.22 4.85
C GLN A 142 18.20 11.13 5.40
N LEU A 143 18.56 9.85 5.29
CA LEU A 143 17.80 8.73 5.83
C LEU A 143 17.56 8.91 7.33
N PHE A 144 18.62 9.12 8.12
CA PHE A 144 18.49 9.24 9.58
C PHE A 144 17.76 10.52 10.00
N ARG A 145 17.95 11.63 9.27
CA ARG A 145 17.18 12.86 9.51
C ARG A 145 15.69 12.64 9.29
N VAL A 146 15.31 11.98 8.19
CA VAL A 146 13.90 11.68 7.89
C VAL A 146 13.35 10.68 8.91
N LEU A 147 14.08 9.63 9.25
CA LEU A 147 13.67 8.66 10.25
C LEU A 147 13.45 9.31 11.63
N SER A 148 14.35 10.22 12.05
CA SER A 148 14.18 10.99 13.28
C SER A 148 12.90 11.84 13.25
N GLN A 149 12.66 12.57 12.17
CA GLN A 149 11.42 13.34 11.99
C GLN A 149 10.17 12.45 12.02
N SER A 150 10.22 11.29 11.36
CA SER A 150 9.12 10.32 11.36
C SER A 150 8.88 9.69 12.73
N LEU A 151 9.92 9.51 13.56
CA LEU A 151 9.77 9.05 14.94
C LEU A 151 9.08 10.11 15.82
N ASP A 152 9.34 11.40 15.58
CA ASP A 152 8.65 12.49 16.28
C ASP A 152 7.16 12.56 15.86
N GLU A 153 6.87 12.37 14.58
CA GLU A 153 5.49 12.27 14.09
C GLU A 153 4.76 11.04 14.68
N LEU A 154 5.44 9.89 14.74
CA LEU A 154 4.89 8.67 15.33
C LEU A 154 4.66 8.82 16.84
N ARG A 155 5.57 9.51 17.55
CA ARG A 155 5.38 9.90 18.95
C ARG A 155 4.12 10.75 19.10
N ALA A 156 3.98 11.80 18.30
CA ALA A 156 2.81 12.69 18.34
C ALA A 156 1.51 11.93 18.02
N TYR A 157 1.54 10.97 17.09
CA TYR A 157 0.41 10.07 16.82
C TYR A 157 -0.03 9.34 18.09
N TYR A 158 0.89 8.68 18.79
CA TYR A 158 0.55 7.96 20.00
C TYR A 158 0.11 8.86 21.15
N GLU A 159 0.72 10.03 21.31
CA GLU A 159 0.41 10.97 22.40
C GLU A 159 -0.91 11.73 22.19
N GLN A 160 -1.33 11.96 20.94
CA GLN A 160 -2.46 12.86 20.63
C GLN A 160 -3.63 12.16 19.93
N HIS A 161 -3.33 11.21 19.02
CA HIS A 161 -4.34 10.63 18.13
C HIS A 161 -4.84 9.26 18.62
N ALA A 162 -4.03 8.51 19.37
CA ALA A 162 -4.42 7.19 19.84
C ALA A 162 -5.69 7.20 20.73
N ASP A 163 -5.94 8.30 21.44
CA ASP A 163 -7.15 8.47 22.26
C ASP A 163 -8.41 8.77 21.45
N SER A 164 -8.25 9.24 20.21
CA SER A 164 -9.37 9.47 19.29
C SER A 164 -9.86 8.20 18.60
N VAL A 165 -9.08 7.10 18.67
CA VAL A 165 -9.46 5.84 18.06
C VAL A 165 -10.48 5.11 18.93
N PRO A 166 -11.64 4.71 18.39
CA PRO A 166 -12.65 3.98 19.17
C PRO A 166 -12.09 2.65 19.68
N TYR A 167 -12.67 2.15 20.77
CA TYR A 167 -12.36 0.81 21.24
C TYR A 167 -12.88 -0.24 20.25
N PHE A 168 -12.29 -1.42 20.30
CA PHE A 168 -12.77 -2.56 19.54
C PHE A 168 -14.18 -2.96 19.96
N GLU A 169 -15.13 -2.81 19.05
CA GLU A 169 -16.50 -3.29 19.20
C GLU A 169 -16.71 -4.52 18.32
N SER A 170 -17.08 -5.64 18.94
CA SER A 170 -17.27 -6.91 18.23
C SER A 170 -18.33 -6.77 17.14
N GLY A 171 -17.96 -7.07 15.89
CA GLY A 171 -18.86 -7.00 14.73
C GLY A 171 -18.96 -5.61 14.10
N GLN A 172 -18.23 -4.61 14.60
CA GLN A 172 -18.09 -3.31 13.94
C GLN A 172 -16.75 -3.19 13.21
N PRO A 173 -16.71 -2.45 12.08
CA PRO A 173 -15.45 -2.12 11.42
C PRO A 173 -14.56 -1.30 12.36
N HIS A 174 -13.31 -1.73 12.54
CA HIS A 174 -12.35 -1.01 13.36
C HIS A 174 -11.38 -0.23 12.46
N PRO A 175 -11.12 1.08 12.70
CA PRO A 175 -10.26 1.91 11.83
C PRO A 175 -8.87 1.33 11.57
N ARG A 176 -8.31 0.60 12.54
CA ARG A 176 -7.01 -0.10 12.39
C ARG A 176 -6.94 -1.05 11.19
N CYS A 177 -8.08 -1.54 10.69
CA CYS A 177 -8.16 -2.51 9.61
C CYS A 177 -8.34 -1.85 8.23
N PHE A 178 -8.29 -0.52 8.17
CA PHE A 178 -8.48 0.25 6.95
C PHE A 178 -7.30 1.19 6.68
N PRO A 179 -7.11 1.62 5.43
CA PRO A 179 -6.19 2.69 5.10
C PRO A 179 -6.50 3.97 5.89
N TYR A 180 -5.47 4.74 6.22
CA TYR A 180 -5.62 5.98 6.99
C TYR A 180 -6.39 7.13 6.28
N PRO A 181 -6.42 7.26 4.94
CA PRO A 181 -7.15 8.36 4.30
C PRO A 181 -8.66 8.21 4.48
N THR A 182 -9.32 9.25 4.98
CA THR A 182 -10.77 9.32 5.23
C THR A 182 -11.43 10.53 4.60
N SER A 183 -10.71 11.27 3.75
CA SER A 183 -11.26 12.37 2.96
C SER A 183 -10.58 12.47 1.59
N TYR A 184 -11.24 13.15 0.67
CA TYR A 184 -10.70 13.51 -0.63
C TYR A 184 -11.16 14.91 -1.03
N VAL A 185 -10.41 15.53 -1.92
CA VAL A 185 -10.76 16.85 -2.47
C VAL A 185 -11.30 16.68 -3.89
N ASP A 186 -12.46 17.28 -4.16
CA ASP A 186 -13.07 17.26 -5.50
C ASP A 186 -12.38 18.24 -6.46
N THR A 187 -12.84 18.25 -7.72
CA THR A 187 -12.29 19.15 -8.75
C THR A 187 -12.57 20.64 -8.50
N LEU A 188 -13.50 20.97 -7.61
CA LEU A 188 -13.84 22.33 -7.19
C LEU A 188 -13.05 22.78 -5.95
N GLY A 189 -12.25 21.88 -5.36
CA GLY A 189 -11.47 22.15 -4.16
C GLY A 189 -12.24 21.94 -2.85
N HIS A 190 -13.43 21.33 -2.89
CA HIS A 190 -14.16 21.00 -1.67
C HIS A 190 -13.67 19.66 -1.11
N GLU A 191 -13.45 19.64 0.20
CA GLU A 191 -13.14 18.41 0.93
C GLU A 191 -14.43 17.62 1.20
N HIS A 192 -14.39 16.32 0.95
CA HIS A 192 -15.44 15.35 1.24
C HIS A 192 -14.87 14.28 2.14
N THR A 193 -15.47 14.06 3.30
CA THR A 193 -15.05 12.98 4.21
C THR A 193 -15.93 11.74 4.06
N PHE A 194 -15.41 10.60 4.48
CA PHE A 194 -16.08 9.31 4.45
C PHE A 194 -15.58 8.40 5.58
N SER A 195 -16.40 7.41 5.93
CA SER A 195 -16.03 6.31 6.82
C SER A 195 -16.02 4.99 6.06
N TYR A 196 -15.02 4.14 6.31
CA TYR A 196 -14.98 2.80 5.74
C TYR A 196 -16.02 1.88 6.38
N ASP A 197 -16.64 1.04 5.55
CA ASP A 197 -17.61 0.05 5.97
C ASP A 197 -16.99 -1.35 5.98
N THR A 198 -16.43 -1.79 4.84
CA THR A 198 -15.84 -3.13 4.69
C THR A 198 -14.86 -3.17 3.53
N PRO A 199 -13.82 -4.03 3.55
CA PRO A 199 -13.12 -4.42 2.34
C PRO A 199 -14.08 -5.08 1.35
N LEU A 200 -13.90 -4.86 0.05
CA LEU A 200 -14.73 -5.48 -1.00
C LEU A 200 -14.32 -6.94 -1.27
N GLU A 201 -13.11 -7.33 -0.87
CA GLU A 201 -12.59 -8.69 -0.98
C GLU A 201 -12.12 -9.18 0.38
N SER A 202 -12.34 -10.47 0.66
CA SER A 202 -11.81 -11.13 1.87
C SER A 202 -10.35 -11.58 1.68
N ASP A 203 -9.57 -10.82 0.94
CA ASP A 203 -8.17 -11.10 0.63
C ASP A 203 -7.25 -10.04 1.27
N PRO A 204 -6.09 -10.41 1.85
CA PRO A 204 -5.13 -9.46 2.40
C PRO A 204 -4.54 -8.48 1.39
N THR A 205 -4.59 -8.79 0.10
CA THR A 205 -4.18 -7.90 -1.00
C THR A 205 -5.31 -7.00 -1.48
N CYS A 206 -6.45 -6.96 -0.76
CA CYS A 206 -7.58 -6.11 -1.11
C CYS A 206 -7.15 -4.63 -1.12
N VAL A 207 -7.37 -3.99 -2.26
CA VAL A 207 -7.06 -2.57 -2.47
C VAL A 207 -8.30 -1.69 -2.55
N ALA A 208 -9.51 -2.27 -2.49
CA ALA A 208 -10.78 -1.58 -2.70
C ALA A 208 -11.73 -1.78 -1.52
N PHE A 209 -12.29 -0.69 -1.02
CA PHE A 209 -13.07 -0.65 0.21
C PHE A 209 -14.42 0.03 -0.04
N GLU A 210 -15.49 -0.54 0.49
CA GLU A 210 -16.77 0.14 0.61
C GLU A 210 -16.66 1.24 1.67
N ALA A 211 -17.21 2.41 1.37
CA ALA A 211 -17.26 3.53 2.29
C ALA A 211 -18.61 4.26 2.21
N THR A 212 -18.92 5.02 3.25
CA THR A 212 -20.08 5.89 3.32
C THR A 212 -19.63 7.33 3.51
N SER A 213 -20.08 8.24 2.64
CA SER A 213 -19.82 9.67 2.76
C SER A 213 -20.59 10.30 3.94
N GLU A 214 -20.23 11.52 4.33
CA GLU A 214 -21.00 12.30 5.33
C GLU A 214 -22.49 12.47 4.96
N SER A 215 -22.80 12.50 3.66
CA SER A 215 -24.18 12.60 3.17
C SER A 215 -24.93 11.26 3.15
N GLY A 216 -24.32 10.18 3.64
CA GLY A 216 -24.89 8.82 3.63
C GLY A 216 -24.81 8.12 2.27
N LYS A 217 -24.02 8.64 1.32
CA LYS A 217 -23.88 8.03 -0.01
C LYS A 217 -22.83 6.92 0.03
N LYS A 218 -23.12 5.78 -0.57
CA LYS A 218 -22.19 4.66 -0.70
C LYS A 218 -21.16 4.92 -1.80
N LEU A 219 -19.90 4.63 -1.49
CA LEU A 219 -18.72 4.87 -2.30
C LEU A 219 -17.84 3.61 -2.35
N VAL A 220 -16.97 3.57 -3.35
CA VAL A 220 -15.81 2.69 -3.37
C VAL A 220 -14.56 3.55 -3.32
N VAL A 221 -13.67 3.25 -2.38
CA VAL A 221 -12.35 3.87 -2.22
C VAL A 221 -11.30 2.82 -2.55
N LYS A 222 -10.47 3.07 -3.56
CA LYS A 222 -9.46 2.15 -4.07
C LYS A 222 -8.07 2.76 -4.05
N PHE A 223 -7.06 1.99 -3.66
CA PHE A 223 -5.65 2.40 -3.62
C PHE A 223 -4.82 1.62 -4.61
N VAL A 224 -4.42 2.25 -5.70
CA VAL A 224 -3.72 1.60 -6.82
C VAL A 224 -2.58 2.45 -7.31
N ASP A 225 -1.51 1.82 -7.78
CA ASP A 225 -0.44 2.55 -8.45
C ASP A 225 -0.90 3.05 -9.83
N ARG A 226 -1.68 2.25 -10.56
CA ARG A 226 -2.16 2.53 -11.93
C ARG A 226 -3.66 2.64 -12.04
N TYR A 227 -4.11 3.62 -12.84
CA TYR A 227 -5.54 3.81 -13.08
C TYR A 227 -5.86 4.53 -14.39
N GLY A 228 -6.75 3.94 -15.19
CA GLY A 228 -7.27 4.48 -16.44
C GLY A 228 -8.33 5.56 -16.24
N LYS A 229 -7.95 6.69 -15.61
CA LYS A 229 -8.87 7.81 -15.29
C LYS A 229 -9.72 8.26 -16.48
N ASP A 230 -9.07 8.61 -17.59
CA ASP A 230 -9.77 9.16 -18.76
C ASP A 230 -10.75 8.16 -19.39
N ALA A 231 -10.39 6.88 -19.39
CA ALA A 231 -11.25 5.80 -19.87
C ALA A 231 -12.46 5.61 -18.94
N HIS A 232 -12.24 5.64 -17.62
CA HIS A 232 -13.32 5.57 -16.64
C HIS A 232 -14.27 6.77 -16.80
N GLU A 233 -13.77 8.00 -16.79
CA GLU A 233 -14.59 9.20 -16.94
C GLU A 233 -15.40 9.18 -18.25
N HIS A 234 -14.80 8.72 -19.35
CA HIS A 234 -15.51 8.55 -20.62
C HIS A 234 -16.68 7.56 -20.51
N MET A 235 -16.46 6.39 -19.91
CA MET A 235 -17.51 5.38 -19.75
C MET A 235 -18.58 5.81 -18.74
N ALA A 236 -18.20 6.53 -17.70
CA ALA A 236 -19.12 7.10 -16.71
C ALA A 236 -20.07 8.12 -17.35
N GLN A 237 -19.57 8.98 -18.24
CA GLN A 237 -20.40 9.93 -19.01
C GLN A 237 -21.46 9.22 -19.89
N LEU A 238 -21.17 8.00 -20.34
CA LEU A 238 -22.11 7.17 -21.10
C LEU A 238 -23.05 6.34 -20.20
N GLY A 239 -22.90 6.42 -18.87
CA GLY A 239 -23.64 5.60 -17.90
C GLY A 239 -23.21 4.12 -17.88
N LEU A 240 -22.04 3.80 -18.45
CA LEU A 240 -21.51 2.43 -18.59
C LEU A 240 -20.46 2.08 -17.52
N ALA A 241 -20.19 3.01 -16.59
CA ALA A 241 -19.33 2.86 -15.43
C ALA A 241 -19.88 3.74 -14.29
N PRO A 242 -19.50 3.49 -13.02
CA PRO A 242 -19.83 4.38 -11.92
C PRO A 242 -19.28 5.79 -12.12
N VAL A 243 -19.85 6.78 -11.44
CA VAL A 243 -19.28 8.13 -11.43
C VAL A 243 -17.97 8.13 -10.64
N LEU A 244 -16.90 8.64 -11.25
CA LEU A 244 -15.63 8.87 -10.61
C LEU A 244 -15.63 10.24 -9.91
N HIS A 245 -15.42 10.28 -8.60
CA HIS A 245 -15.37 11.51 -7.80
C HIS A 245 -13.95 12.02 -7.60
N HIS A 246 -12.99 11.12 -7.48
CA HIS A 246 -11.60 11.47 -7.23
C HIS A 246 -10.65 10.42 -7.84
N CYS A 247 -9.54 10.91 -8.40
CA CYS A 247 -8.41 10.07 -8.82
C CYS A 247 -7.16 10.95 -8.86
N ALA A 248 -6.34 10.86 -7.82
CA ALA A 248 -5.09 11.63 -7.68
C ALA A 248 -4.03 10.83 -6.91
N PRO A 249 -2.74 11.21 -7.02
CA PRO A 249 -1.70 10.70 -6.12
C PRO A 249 -2.09 10.89 -4.67
N LEU A 250 -1.83 9.88 -3.83
CA LEU A 250 -2.17 9.90 -2.42
C LEU A 250 -1.38 10.99 -1.66
N TYR A 251 -0.11 11.20 -2.04
CA TYR A 251 0.77 12.16 -1.40
C TYR A 251 1.01 13.38 -2.30
N PRO A 252 0.60 14.59 -1.87
CA PRO A 252 0.87 15.82 -2.61
C PRO A 252 2.38 16.03 -2.77
N GLY A 253 2.85 16.07 -4.02
CA GLY A 253 4.28 16.21 -4.33
C GLY A 253 4.91 14.95 -4.92
N ASP A 254 4.20 13.81 -4.92
CA ASP A 254 4.53 12.70 -5.80
C ASP A 254 4.11 13.05 -7.23
N THR A 255 4.93 13.91 -7.84
CA THR A 255 4.77 14.41 -9.20
C THR A 255 5.54 13.53 -10.18
N SER A 256 5.83 12.28 -9.82
CA SER A 256 6.23 11.30 -10.83
C SER A 256 5.12 11.34 -11.88
N SER A 257 5.43 12.00 -13.01
CA SER A 257 4.60 11.94 -14.20
C SER A 257 4.32 10.45 -14.40
N CYS A 258 3.10 10.09 -14.75
CA CYS A 258 2.82 8.75 -15.25
C CYS A 258 3.56 8.56 -16.57
N GLU A 259 4.88 8.51 -16.50
CA GLU A 259 5.77 8.06 -17.53
C GLU A 259 5.73 6.54 -17.37
N GLN A 260 4.70 5.95 -17.99
CA GLN A 260 4.88 4.62 -18.54
C GLN A 260 6.17 4.71 -19.35
N SER A 261 7.21 4.03 -18.88
CA SER A 261 8.48 3.98 -19.57
C SER A 261 8.23 3.57 -21.02
N THR A 262 9.15 3.91 -21.93
CA THR A 262 9.10 3.41 -23.32
C THR A 262 9.09 1.88 -23.42
N GLU A 263 9.34 1.19 -22.31
CA GLU A 263 9.40 -0.26 -22.13
C GLU A 263 8.13 -0.83 -21.47
N GLY A 264 7.08 -0.02 -21.27
CA GLY A 264 5.78 -0.48 -20.72
C GLY A 264 5.75 -0.68 -19.20
N MET A 265 6.87 -0.46 -18.49
CA MET A 265 6.89 -0.48 -17.03
C MET A 265 6.12 0.71 -16.47
N TYR A 266 5.25 0.42 -15.50
CA TYR A 266 4.49 1.42 -14.78
C TYR A 266 5.26 1.84 -13.52
N LEU A 267 5.66 3.11 -13.46
CA LEU A 267 6.38 3.71 -12.34
C LEU A 267 5.60 4.92 -11.79
N GLY A 268 4.29 4.74 -11.60
CA GLY A 268 3.42 5.80 -11.12
C GLY A 268 3.29 5.82 -9.60
N PRO A 269 2.85 6.96 -9.04
CA PRO A 269 2.62 7.10 -7.61
C PRO A 269 1.45 6.24 -7.15
N LEU A 270 1.40 5.89 -5.86
CA LEU A 270 0.19 5.33 -5.27
C LEU A 270 -0.94 6.39 -5.35
N ARG A 271 -2.09 5.98 -5.88
CA ARG A 271 -3.26 6.85 -6.08
C ARG A 271 -4.39 6.44 -5.16
N MET A 272 -5.18 7.43 -4.77
CA MET A 272 -6.50 7.21 -4.22
C MET A 272 -7.54 7.44 -5.31
N VAL A 273 -8.44 6.48 -5.48
CA VAL A 273 -9.55 6.51 -6.43
C VAL A 273 -10.85 6.42 -5.64
N VAL A 274 -11.76 7.36 -5.83
CA VAL A 274 -13.07 7.37 -5.18
C VAL A 274 -14.14 7.41 -6.25
N MET A 275 -15.06 6.44 -6.23
CA MET A 275 -16.15 6.32 -7.20
C MET A 275 -17.46 5.91 -6.53
N ASP A 276 -18.56 5.98 -7.27
CA ASP A 276 -19.86 5.49 -6.80
C ASP A 276 -19.83 3.99 -6.51
N PHE A 277 -20.44 3.59 -5.39
CA PHE A 277 -20.78 2.19 -5.17
C PHE A 277 -21.93 1.80 -6.09
N VAL A 278 -21.72 0.76 -6.89
CA VAL A 278 -22.76 0.21 -7.76
C VAL A 278 -23.47 -0.92 -7.02
N LYS A 279 -24.78 -0.77 -6.82
CA LYS A 279 -25.60 -1.77 -6.15
C LYS A 279 -25.98 -2.90 -7.12
N GLY A 280 -25.06 -3.84 -7.30
CA GLY A 280 -25.26 -5.00 -8.16
C GLY A 280 -24.42 -6.18 -7.72
N THR A 281 -24.30 -7.17 -8.60
CA THR A 281 -23.40 -8.31 -8.43
C THR A 281 -22.44 -8.37 -9.60
N THR A 282 -21.20 -8.77 -9.35
CA THR A 282 -20.26 -9.03 -10.44
C THR A 282 -20.74 -10.24 -11.23
N ALA A 283 -20.45 -10.28 -12.54
CA ALA A 283 -20.82 -11.41 -13.38
C ALA A 283 -20.14 -12.70 -12.92
N ALA A 284 -18.97 -12.61 -12.26
CA ALA A 284 -18.28 -13.74 -11.62
C ALA A 284 -19.03 -14.32 -10.41
N ALA A 285 -19.82 -13.51 -9.69
CA ALA A 285 -20.56 -13.94 -8.51
C ALA A 285 -21.93 -14.56 -8.84
N VAL A 286 -22.34 -14.56 -10.11
CA VAL A 286 -23.64 -15.05 -10.58
C VAL A 286 -23.46 -16.19 -11.56
N ASP A 287 -24.25 -17.26 -11.41
CA ASP A 287 -24.28 -18.36 -12.38
C ASP A 287 -24.64 -17.81 -13.77
N ARG A 288 -23.93 -18.23 -14.82
CA ARG A 288 -24.15 -17.75 -16.20
C ARG A 288 -25.61 -17.89 -16.69
N LYS A 289 -26.35 -18.87 -16.18
CA LYS A 289 -27.77 -19.10 -16.52
C LYS A 289 -28.68 -17.96 -16.03
N ASP A 290 -28.25 -17.23 -15.02
CA ASP A 290 -28.99 -16.15 -14.36
C ASP A 290 -28.54 -14.76 -14.86
N TRP A 291 -27.59 -14.72 -15.79
CA TRP A 291 -27.25 -13.47 -16.49
C TRP A 291 -28.43 -13.01 -17.35
N PRO A 292 -28.59 -11.68 -17.56
CA PRO A 292 -29.53 -11.14 -18.53
C PRO A 292 -29.38 -11.81 -19.89
N SER A 293 -30.49 -12.08 -20.58
CA SER A 293 -30.47 -12.80 -21.86
C SER A 293 -29.70 -12.06 -22.96
N ASP A 294 -29.58 -10.74 -22.85
CA ASP A 294 -28.80 -9.87 -23.73
C ASP A 294 -27.43 -9.46 -23.15
N PHE A 295 -26.99 -10.07 -22.05
CA PHE A 295 -25.75 -9.74 -21.35
C PHE A 295 -24.54 -9.68 -22.30
N ALA A 296 -24.33 -10.72 -23.12
CA ALA A 296 -23.19 -10.78 -24.03
C ALA A 296 -23.21 -9.65 -25.07
N ALA A 297 -24.42 -9.28 -25.54
CA ALA A 297 -24.60 -8.17 -26.46
C ALA A 297 -24.32 -6.82 -25.78
N GLN A 298 -24.79 -6.63 -24.53
CA GLN A 298 -24.48 -5.44 -23.74
C GLN A 298 -22.98 -5.31 -23.49
N ALA A 299 -22.32 -6.40 -23.04
CA ALA A 299 -20.89 -6.45 -22.80
C ALA A 299 -20.07 -6.09 -24.06
N ARG A 300 -20.46 -6.62 -25.22
CA ARG A 300 -19.83 -6.30 -26.51
C ARG A 300 -20.04 -4.85 -26.92
N ALA A 301 -21.26 -4.33 -26.72
CA ALA A 301 -21.57 -2.93 -27.01
C ALA A 301 -20.75 -1.99 -26.14
N ILE A 302 -20.57 -2.30 -24.85
CA ILE A 302 -19.72 -1.52 -23.94
C ILE A 302 -18.29 -1.42 -24.46
N LEU A 303 -17.68 -2.54 -24.88
CA LEU A 303 -16.35 -2.54 -25.47
C LEU A 303 -16.28 -1.70 -26.74
N GLN A 304 -17.28 -1.81 -27.61
CA GLN A 304 -17.34 -1.00 -28.82
C GLN A 304 -17.36 0.51 -28.47
N ARG A 305 -18.15 0.93 -27.48
CA ARG A 305 -18.21 2.34 -27.05
C ARG A 305 -16.88 2.81 -26.47
N LEU A 306 -16.21 1.97 -25.68
CA LEU A 306 -14.87 2.24 -25.15
C LEU A 306 -13.85 2.45 -26.30
N HIS A 307 -13.85 1.56 -27.29
CA HIS A 307 -12.95 1.60 -28.44
C HIS A 307 -13.23 2.79 -29.37
N GLU A 308 -14.50 3.13 -29.58
CA GLU A 308 -14.93 4.34 -30.31
C GLU A 308 -14.42 5.63 -29.63
N GLY A 309 -14.34 5.63 -28.29
CA GLY A 309 -13.71 6.69 -27.50
C GLY A 309 -12.18 6.76 -27.61
N GLY A 310 -11.54 5.79 -28.28
CA GLY A 310 -10.09 5.72 -28.41
C GLY A 310 -9.37 5.06 -27.23
N TYR A 311 -10.10 4.30 -26.41
CA TYR A 311 -9.57 3.62 -25.23
C TYR A 311 -9.56 2.09 -25.42
N VAL A 312 -8.84 1.39 -24.55
CA VAL A 312 -8.83 -0.06 -24.38
C VAL A 312 -9.05 -0.38 -22.90
N PHE A 313 -9.58 -1.58 -22.58
CA PHE A 313 -9.88 -1.96 -21.20
C PHE A 313 -8.76 -2.78 -20.56
N GLY A 314 -8.24 -3.77 -21.29
CA GLY A 314 -7.09 -4.58 -20.89
C GLY A 314 -7.42 -5.74 -19.97
N ASP A 315 -8.43 -5.64 -19.11
CA ASP A 315 -8.81 -6.69 -18.16
C ASP A 315 -10.31 -7.06 -18.22
N PHE A 316 -10.82 -7.35 -19.41
CA PHE A 316 -12.26 -7.52 -19.63
C PHE A 316 -12.76 -8.92 -19.25
N ARG A 317 -13.06 -9.11 -17.96
CA ARG A 317 -13.43 -10.43 -17.39
C ARG A 317 -14.62 -10.33 -16.43
N PRO A 318 -15.31 -11.46 -16.12
CA PRO A 318 -16.52 -11.44 -15.30
C PRO A 318 -16.41 -10.75 -13.93
N PRO A 319 -15.25 -10.76 -13.22
CA PRO A 319 -15.11 -10.00 -11.97
C PRO A 319 -15.20 -8.48 -12.16
N ASN A 320 -14.79 -7.97 -13.32
CA ASN A 320 -14.70 -6.52 -13.60
C ASN A 320 -15.96 -5.97 -14.30
N VAL A 321 -16.99 -6.81 -14.41
CA VAL A 321 -18.27 -6.50 -15.07
C VAL A 321 -19.39 -6.69 -14.06
N MET A 322 -20.13 -5.62 -13.78
CA MET A 322 -21.24 -5.63 -12.83
C MET A 322 -22.59 -5.72 -13.53
N ILE A 323 -23.51 -6.49 -12.96
CA ILE A 323 -24.91 -6.61 -13.34
C ILE A 323 -25.76 -5.82 -12.33
N CYS A 324 -26.42 -4.75 -12.78
CA CYS A 324 -27.28 -3.90 -11.97
C CYS A 324 -28.60 -3.69 -12.70
N ASP A 325 -29.72 -4.18 -12.15
CA ASP A 325 -31.06 -4.05 -12.73
C ASP A 325 -31.15 -4.46 -14.21
N GLY A 326 -30.46 -5.56 -14.57
CA GLY A 326 -30.41 -6.08 -15.94
C GLY A 326 -29.48 -5.32 -16.88
N LYS A 327 -28.77 -4.29 -16.40
CA LYS A 327 -27.75 -3.55 -17.15
C LYS A 327 -26.35 -3.98 -16.75
N VAL A 328 -25.44 -3.87 -17.71
CA VAL A 328 -24.02 -4.17 -17.52
C VAL A 328 -23.21 -2.88 -17.35
N GLN A 329 -22.28 -2.85 -16.41
CA GLN A 329 -21.34 -1.74 -16.19
C GLN A 329 -19.92 -2.26 -15.93
N LEU A 330 -18.91 -1.46 -16.25
CA LEU A 330 -17.50 -1.73 -15.93
C LEU A 330 -17.11 -1.05 -14.63
N ILE A 331 -16.29 -1.71 -13.81
CA ILE A 331 -15.95 -1.22 -12.47
C ILE A 331 -14.45 -1.16 -12.17
N ASP A 332 -13.61 -1.90 -12.90
CA ASP A 332 -12.16 -1.92 -12.68
C ASP A 332 -11.41 -1.39 -13.91
N PHE A 333 -10.81 -0.21 -13.78
CA PHE A 333 -10.12 0.50 -14.86
C PHE A 333 -8.61 0.56 -14.67
N ASP A 334 -8.02 -0.27 -13.80
CA ASP A 334 -6.60 -0.19 -13.49
C ASP A 334 -5.71 -0.31 -14.74
N TRP A 335 -6.13 -1.15 -15.70
CA TRP A 335 -5.36 -1.44 -16.92
C TRP A 335 -5.88 -0.69 -18.15
N ALA A 336 -7.00 0.01 -17.98
CA ALA A 336 -7.62 0.75 -19.06
C ALA A 336 -6.82 2.00 -19.40
N GLY A 337 -6.96 2.48 -20.62
CA GLY A 337 -6.36 3.75 -21.02
C GLY A 337 -6.39 3.95 -22.51
N ARG A 338 -5.64 4.94 -22.98
CA ARG A 338 -5.65 5.32 -24.39
C ARG A 338 -5.05 4.20 -25.24
N LYS A 339 -5.70 3.87 -26.36
CA LYS A 339 -5.15 2.94 -27.34
C LYS A 339 -3.76 3.43 -27.78
N GLY A 340 -2.79 2.52 -27.77
CA GLY A 340 -1.41 2.86 -28.18
C GLY A 340 -0.55 3.45 -27.08
N SER A 341 -1.05 3.56 -25.84
CA SER A 341 -0.23 4.06 -24.72
C SER A 341 -0.13 3.09 -23.55
N VAL A 342 -1.11 2.22 -23.30
CA VAL A 342 -1.11 1.36 -22.11
C VAL A 342 -0.61 -0.06 -22.39
N PHE A 343 0.06 -0.64 -21.39
CA PHE A 343 0.74 -1.93 -21.46
C PHE A 343 0.32 -2.86 -20.32
N TYR A 344 0.38 -4.16 -20.58
CA TYR A 344 0.24 -5.17 -19.54
C TYR A 344 1.36 -5.05 -18.50
N PRO A 345 1.06 -5.26 -17.19
CA PRO A 345 2.08 -5.22 -16.15
C PRO A 345 3.11 -6.34 -16.32
N LEU A 346 4.25 -6.20 -15.65
CA LEU A 346 5.30 -7.23 -15.66
C LEU A 346 4.80 -8.55 -15.06
N ASP A 347 4.08 -8.45 -13.94
CA ASP A 347 3.59 -9.60 -13.17
C ASP A 347 2.15 -9.96 -13.56
N LEU A 348 2.01 -10.55 -14.75
CA LEU A 348 0.74 -11.16 -15.16
C LEU A 348 0.49 -12.47 -14.43
N SER A 349 -0.70 -12.62 -13.84
CA SER A 349 -1.09 -13.87 -13.19
C SER A 349 -1.14 -15.02 -14.19
N SER A 350 -0.45 -16.12 -13.88
CA SER A 350 -0.43 -17.35 -14.68
C SER A 350 -1.76 -18.13 -14.64
N ALA A 351 -2.68 -17.74 -13.77
CA ALA A 351 -4.01 -18.36 -13.67
C ALA A 351 -4.97 -17.90 -14.79
N ILE A 352 -4.57 -16.91 -15.58
CA ILE A 352 -5.40 -16.28 -16.61
C ILE A 352 -4.68 -16.43 -17.95
N GLU A 353 -5.43 -16.87 -18.97
CA GLU A 353 -4.91 -16.98 -20.32
C GLU A 353 -4.99 -15.64 -21.05
N TRP A 354 -4.04 -14.75 -20.72
CA TRP A 354 -3.94 -13.40 -21.26
C TRP A 354 -3.79 -13.40 -22.79
N PRO A 355 -4.43 -12.46 -23.50
CA PRO A 355 -4.33 -12.33 -24.96
C PRO A 355 -3.02 -11.69 -25.42
N GLY A 356 -2.21 -11.14 -24.50
CA GLY A 356 -0.89 -10.58 -24.75
C GLY A 356 0.08 -10.91 -23.61
N ALA A 357 1.36 -10.64 -23.84
CA ALA A 357 2.45 -10.88 -22.89
C ALA A 357 2.65 -9.70 -21.92
N ALA A 358 3.46 -9.95 -20.89
CA ALA A 358 3.93 -8.90 -19.99
C ALA A 358 4.65 -7.79 -20.77
N LEU A 359 4.39 -6.54 -20.41
CA LEU A 359 4.91 -5.34 -21.09
C LEU A 359 4.49 -5.20 -22.57
N GLU A 360 3.55 -6.02 -23.04
CA GLU A 360 2.96 -5.85 -24.36
C GLU A 360 1.89 -4.76 -24.35
N LEU A 361 1.77 -4.04 -25.47
CA LEU A 361 0.75 -3.02 -25.66
C LEU A 361 -0.64 -3.66 -25.58
N ILE A 362 -1.55 -3.04 -24.83
CA ILE A 362 -2.94 -3.49 -24.80
C ILE A 362 -3.65 -2.97 -26.05
N GLU A 363 -4.10 -3.88 -26.90
CA GLU A 363 -4.81 -3.57 -28.14
C GLU A 363 -6.32 -3.82 -28.01
N PRO A 364 -7.17 -3.15 -28.80
CA PRO A 364 -8.60 -3.44 -28.83
C PRO A 364 -8.93 -4.92 -29.09
N GLY A 365 -8.08 -5.62 -29.87
CA GLY A 365 -8.24 -7.05 -30.12
C GLY A 365 -8.11 -7.91 -28.87
N HIS A 366 -7.31 -7.48 -27.88
CA HIS A 366 -7.17 -8.16 -26.60
C HIS A 366 -8.49 -8.16 -25.82
N ASP A 367 -9.20 -7.03 -25.79
CA ASP A 367 -10.52 -6.93 -25.15
C ASP A 367 -11.54 -7.87 -25.81
N ILE A 368 -11.50 -8.00 -27.14
CA ILE A 368 -12.39 -8.91 -27.89
C ILE A 368 -12.09 -10.36 -27.56
N VAL A 369 -10.81 -10.76 -27.55
CA VAL A 369 -10.40 -12.13 -27.18
C VAL A 369 -10.85 -12.46 -25.75
N MET A 370 -10.71 -11.52 -24.81
CA MET A 370 -11.19 -11.72 -23.44
C MET A 370 -12.72 -11.84 -23.37
N TRP A 371 -13.45 -11.04 -24.15
CA TRP A 371 -14.90 -11.15 -24.26
C TRP A 371 -15.31 -12.53 -24.77
N GLU A 372 -14.72 -13.02 -25.87
CA GLU A 372 -15.02 -14.33 -26.47
C GLU A 372 -14.74 -15.52 -25.53
N LYS A 373 -13.74 -15.41 -24.66
CA LYS A 373 -13.43 -16.44 -23.66
C LYS A 373 -14.37 -16.39 -22.45
N SER A 374 -14.82 -15.19 -22.08
CA SER A 374 -15.49 -14.94 -20.80
C SER A 374 -17.02 -15.02 -20.86
N PHE A 375 -17.63 -14.68 -22.00
CA PHE A 375 -19.06 -14.45 -22.16
C PHE A 375 -19.59 -15.18 -23.39
#